data_AF-S8FIJ5-F1
#
_entry.id   AF-S8FIJ5-F1
#
_cell.length_a   1.000
_cell.length_b   1.000
_cell.length_c   1.000
_cell.angle_alpha   90.00
_cell.angle_beta   90.00
_cell.angle_gamma   90.00
#
_symmetry.space_group_name_H-M   'P 1'
#
loop_
_entity.id
_entity.type
_entity.pdbx_description
1 polymer ?
#
loop_
_entity_poly.entity_id
_entity_poly.type
_entity_poly.pdbx_seq_one_letter_code
_entity_poly.pdbx_strand_id
1 'polypeptide(L)'
;MSRPDLYRAGNTTSPRYDNVRQGKDIEVDKEGNVHPGKGGISTFANKDKSWADNKTWVLERATELISGLAARNDHGSLWSIEPSAIMKFDAYKGHLTQLNGKAVRYDRLHEHRSLAKEVEAEETPVPEPRTLKGHVYNAFAVVVQTRTPVEGWDENDYAYIAELAHALENGTLPLSALIWDEKAGWSKERVFAADAVTAHVAQEDERGRKTGDDDEQADINNDNAYLREILRLSNAKNPLAHVA
;
A
#
# COMPACT_ATOMS: atom_id res chain seq x y z
N MET A 1 -13.76 5.72 -16.50
CA MET A 1 -14.08 6.58 -15.33
C MET A 1 -13.01 7.65 -15.24
N SER A 2 -13.34 8.88 -14.83
CA SER A 2 -12.32 9.88 -14.46
C SER A 2 -11.70 9.51 -13.11
N ARG A 3 -10.39 9.73 -12.93
CA ARG A 3 -9.74 9.57 -11.62
C ARG A 3 -10.24 10.62 -10.61
N PRO A 4 -10.26 10.32 -9.31
CA PRO A 4 -10.46 11.31 -8.25
C PRO A 4 -9.20 12.17 -8.07
N ASP A 5 -9.24 13.06 -7.09
CA ASP A 5 -8.00 13.65 -6.54
C ASP A 5 -7.15 12.55 -5.93
N LEU A 6 -5.83 12.63 -6.12
CA LEU A 6 -4.88 11.63 -5.65
C LEU A 6 -4.01 12.21 -4.54
N TYR A 7 -4.24 11.75 -3.32
CA TYR A 7 -3.55 12.14 -2.10
C TYR A 7 -2.33 11.24 -1.86
N ARG A 8 -1.25 11.80 -1.32
CA ARG A 8 -0.03 11.08 -0.93
C ARG A 8 0.67 11.78 0.23
N ALA A 9 1.21 11.02 1.19
CA ALA A 9 2.14 11.55 2.19
C ALA A 9 3.53 11.76 1.56
N GLY A 10 4.09 12.94 1.79
CA GLY A 10 5.45 13.29 1.39
C GLY A 10 6.21 13.92 2.55
N ASN A 11 6.93 14.98 2.26
CA ASN A 11 7.49 15.88 3.28
C ASN A 11 7.01 17.32 3.01
N THR A 12 7.59 18.30 3.70
CA THR A 12 7.21 19.71 3.55
C THR A 12 7.55 20.31 2.17
N THR A 13 8.35 19.63 1.34
CA THR A 13 8.91 20.14 0.08
C THR A 13 8.61 19.29 -1.16
N SER A 14 8.17 18.04 -1.03
CA SER A 14 7.86 17.15 -2.16
C SER A 14 6.83 16.07 -1.79
N PRO A 15 5.93 15.68 -2.73
CA PRO A 15 5.05 14.50 -2.62
C PRO A 15 5.79 13.16 -2.77
N ARG A 16 7.05 13.17 -3.21
CA ARG A 16 7.89 11.97 -3.39
C ARG A 16 7.25 10.90 -4.29
N TYR A 17 6.72 11.29 -5.45
CA TYR A 17 6.25 10.32 -6.46
C TYR A 17 7.41 9.48 -7.00
N ASP A 18 8.60 10.05 -7.08
CA ASP A 18 9.84 9.43 -7.55
C ASP A 18 10.48 8.44 -6.55
N ASN A 19 9.97 8.36 -5.32
CA ASN A 19 10.42 7.41 -4.30
C ASN A 19 9.84 6.00 -4.50
N VAL A 20 9.89 5.51 -5.75
CA VAL A 20 9.41 4.18 -6.15
C VAL A 20 10.54 3.15 -6.02
N ARG A 21 10.25 2.03 -5.34
CA ARG A 21 11.20 0.95 -5.01
C ARG A 21 11.00 -0.25 -5.94
N GLN A 22 12.09 -0.73 -6.54
CA GLN A 22 12.08 -1.93 -7.41
C GLN A 22 11.74 -3.18 -6.59
N GLY A 23 10.95 -4.08 -7.16
CA GLY A 23 10.54 -5.35 -6.53
C GLY A 23 9.52 -5.21 -5.38
N LYS A 24 9.19 -3.97 -4.97
CA LYS A 24 8.27 -3.65 -3.87
C LYS A 24 7.10 -2.81 -4.35
N ASP A 25 7.36 -1.63 -4.91
CA ASP A 25 6.31 -0.79 -5.51
C ASP A 25 6.03 -1.16 -6.96
N ILE A 26 7.07 -1.56 -7.71
CA ILE A 26 6.97 -1.90 -9.14
C ILE A 26 7.95 -3.03 -9.52
N GLU A 27 7.48 -3.96 -10.35
CA GLU A 27 8.32 -5.02 -10.94
C GLU A 27 9.23 -4.45 -12.03
N VAL A 28 10.49 -4.91 -12.09
CA VAL A 28 11.45 -4.55 -13.14
C VAL A 28 11.96 -5.85 -13.79
N ASP A 29 11.88 -5.93 -15.12
CA ASP A 29 12.37 -7.10 -15.86
C ASP A 29 13.91 -7.14 -15.96
N LYS A 30 14.43 -8.25 -16.52
CA LYS A 30 15.89 -8.48 -16.64
C LYS A 30 16.57 -7.46 -17.56
N GLU A 31 15.79 -6.86 -18.45
CA GLU A 31 16.20 -5.84 -19.40
C GLU A 31 16.10 -4.41 -18.81
N GLY A 32 15.61 -4.25 -17.58
CA GLY A 32 15.48 -2.97 -16.87
C GLY A 32 14.23 -2.16 -17.22
N ASN A 33 13.19 -2.80 -17.76
CA ASN A 33 11.90 -2.17 -18.07
C ASN A 33 10.87 -2.40 -16.95
N VAL A 34 9.96 -1.43 -16.82
CA VAL A 34 8.72 -1.54 -16.06
C VAL A 34 7.54 -1.74 -17.01
N HIS A 35 6.52 -2.48 -16.55
CA HIS A 35 5.36 -2.87 -17.35
C HIS A 35 4.06 -2.31 -16.76
N PRO A 36 3.07 -1.91 -17.58
CA PRO A 36 1.75 -1.50 -17.10
C PRO A 36 1.05 -2.62 -16.32
N GLY A 37 0.38 -2.30 -15.20
CA GLY A 37 -0.28 -3.29 -14.35
C GLY A 37 0.67 -4.16 -13.53
N LYS A 38 1.94 -3.80 -13.43
CA LYS A 38 2.96 -4.48 -12.58
C LYS A 38 3.41 -3.61 -11.40
N GLY A 39 2.45 -2.88 -10.84
CA GLY A 39 2.67 -1.93 -9.76
C GLY A 39 3.05 -0.53 -10.24
N GLY A 40 3.32 0.32 -9.27
CA GLY A 40 3.55 1.75 -9.41
C GLY A 40 3.53 2.44 -8.05
N ILE A 41 3.57 3.77 -8.03
CA ILE A 41 3.59 4.52 -6.77
C ILE A 41 2.17 4.68 -6.19
N SER A 42 2.01 4.41 -4.89
CA SER A 42 0.71 4.46 -4.20
C SER A 42 0.19 5.89 -4.06
N THR A 43 -1.10 6.07 -4.32
CA THR A 43 -1.90 7.26 -4.05
C THR A 43 -3.29 6.86 -3.58
N PHE A 44 -4.01 7.79 -2.97
CA PHE A 44 -5.26 7.50 -2.28
C PHE A 44 -6.32 8.49 -2.74
N ALA A 45 -7.59 8.06 -2.82
CA ALA A 45 -8.70 8.92 -3.23
C ALA A 45 -9.11 9.91 -2.12
N ASN A 46 -8.68 9.64 -0.89
CA ASN A 46 -8.91 10.44 0.31
C ASN A 46 -7.59 10.72 1.03
N LYS A 47 -7.55 11.78 1.84
CA LYS A 47 -6.45 12.02 2.79
C LYS A 47 -6.62 11.12 4.02
N ASP A 48 -5.57 10.36 4.37
CA ASP A 48 -5.51 9.66 5.65
C ASP A 48 -5.55 10.67 6.83
N LYS A 49 -6.39 10.39 7.83
CA LYS A 49 -6.61 11.26 9.00
C LYS A 49 -5.35 11.43 9.87
N SER A 50 -4.43 10.45 9.85
CA SER A 50 -3.16 10.48 10.58
C SER A 50 -2.08 11.35 9.91
N TRP A 51 -2.21 11.65 8.62
CA TRP A 51 -1.20 12.44 7.90
C TRP A 51 -1.26 13.92 8.25
N ALA A 52 -0.11 14.55 8.46
CA ALA A 52 -0.01 15.99 8.66
C ALA A 52 -0.29 16.76 7.37
N ASP A 53 -1.15 17.78 7.43
CA ASP A 53 -1.57 18.60 6.28
C ASP A 53 -0.37 19.25 5.55
N ASN A 54 0.62 19.73 6.30
CA ASN A 54 1.84 20.35 5.75
C ASN A 54 2.87 19.35 5.18
N LYS A 55 2.56 18.05 5.19
CA LYS A 55 3.32 16.97 4.55
C LYS A 55 2.48 16.15 3.58
N THR A 56 1.17 16.36 3.53
CA THR A 56 0.26 15.71 2.59
C THR A 56 0.26 16.50 1.28
N TRP A 57 0.16 15.80 0.16
CA TRP A 57 0.11 16.39 -1.17
C TRP A 57 -1.05 15.81 -1.97
N VAL A 58 -1.56 16.61 -2.90
CA VAL A 58 -2.70 16.27 -3.74
C VAL A 58 -2.36 16.53 -5.20
N LEU A 59 -2.51 15.50 -6.02
CA LEU A 59 -2.52 15.60 -7.46
C LEU A 59 -3.98 15.62 -7.92
N GLU A 60 -4.49 16.82 -8.15
CA GLU A 60 -5.91 17.08 -8.40
C GLU A 60 -6.41 16.32 -9.63
N ARG A 61 -7.69 15.93 -9.64
CA ARG A 61 -8.32 15.11 -10.68
C ARG A 61 -8.19 15.69 -12.09
N ALA A 62 -8.22 17.02 -12.17
CA ALA A 62 -8.15 17.80 -13.40
C ALA A 62 -6.73 17.98 -13.93
N THR A 63 -5.71 17.73 -13.10
CA THR A 63 -4.31 17.80 -13.52
C THR A 63 -4.02 16.69 -14.53
N GLU A 64 -3.45 17.02 -15.68
CA GLU A 64 -3.00 16.00 -16.62
C GLU A 64 -1.78 15.25 -16.06
N LEU A 65 -1.75 13.93 -16.19
CA LEU A 65 -0.55 13.14 -15.91
C LEU A 65 0.58 13.48 -16.90
N ILE A 66 1.80 13.09 -16.56
CA ILE A 66 2.91 13.13 -17.52
C ILE A 66 2.68 12.03 -18.56
N SER A 67 2.97 12.32 -19.84
CA SER A 67 2.85 11.32 -20.90
C SER A 67 3.70 10.09 -20.56
N GLY A 68 3.16 8.89 -20.77
CA GLY A 68 3.76 7.65 -20.29
C GLY A 68 3.33 7.23 -18.87
N LEU A 69 2.55 8.03 -18.14
CA LEU A 69 1.92 7.63 -16.88
C LEU A 69 0.41 7.39 -17.04
N ALA A 70 -0.13 6.47 -16.24
CA ALA A 70 -1.56 6.25 -16.05
C ALA A 70 -1.88 6.12 -14.56
N ALA A 71 -3.01 6.66 -14.12
CA ALA A 71 -3.58 6.38 -12.81
C ALA A 71 -4.61 5.26 -12.95
N ARG A 72 -4.40 4.14 -12.25
CA ARG A 72 -5.35 3.02 -12.18
C ARG A 72 -5.94 2.97 -10.78
N ASN A 73 -7.23 2.65 -10.68
CA ASN A 73 -7.79 2.20 -9.41
C ASN A 73 -7.22 0.80 -9.17
N ASP A 74 -6.54 0.63 -8.03
CA ASP A 74 -5.91 -0.64 -7.64
C ASP A 74 -6.96 -1.45 -6.87
N HIS A 75 -7.46 -0.88 -5.77
CA HIS A 75 -8.69 -1.30 -5.10
C HIS A 75 -9.36 -0.12 -4.39
N GLY A 76 -10.70 -0.04 -4.35
CA GLY A 76 -11.42 0.90 -3.49
C GLY A 76 -10.94 2.36 -3.58
N SER A 77 -10.38 2.88 -2.47
CA SER A 77 -9.79 4.22 -2.36
C SER A 77 -8.33 4.28 -2.84
N LEU A 78 -7.65 3.15 -3.01
CA LEU A 78 -6.27 3.08 -3.49
C LEU A 78 -6.17 3.23 -5.02
N TRP A 79 -5.22 4.06 -5.44
CA TRP A 79 -4.85 4.29 -6.83
C TRP A 79 -3.34 4.13 -7.03
N SER A 80 -2.96 3.43 -8.09
CA SER A 80 -1.56 3.25 -8.51
C SER A 80 -1.25 4.19 -9.67
N ILE A 81 -0.17 4.98 -9.58
CA ILE A 81 0.35 5.75 -10.72
C ILE A 81 1.47 4.94 -11.37
N GLU A 82 1.18 4.42 -12.56
CA GLU A 82 1.92 3.37 -13.25
C GLU A 82 2.47 3.84 -14.60
N PRO A 83 3.44 3.12 -15.19
CA PRO A 83 3.70 3.22 -16.63
C PRO A 83 2.44 2.91 -17.45
N SER A 84 2.11 3.76 -18.43
CA SER A 84 1.02 3.51 -19.38
C SER A 84 1.43 2.61 -20.55
N ALA A 85 2.74 2.49 -20.81
CA ALA A 85 3.37 1.58 -21.77
C ALA A 85 4.72 1.11 -21.21
N ILE A 86 5.28 0.02 -21.77
CA ILE A 86 6.58 -0.52 -21.36
C ILE A 86 7.67 0.55 -21.55
N MET A 87 8.47 0.80 -20.51
CA MET A 87 9.57 1.78 -20.55
C MET A 87 10.68 1.43 -19.55
N LYS A 88 11.85 2.06 -19.67
CA LYS A 88 12.93 1.91 -18.68
C LYS A 88 12.51 2.45 -17.31
N PHE A 89 12.96 1.78 -16.24
CA PHE A 89 12.70 2.20 -14.86
C PHE A 89 13.11 3.67 -14.61
N ASP A 90 14.27 4.10 -15.12
CA ASP A 90 14.74 5.48 -14.97
C ASP A 90 13.88 6.50 -15.73
N ALA A 91 13.30 6.12 -16.88
CA ALA A 91 12.38 6.98 -17.62
C ALA A 91 11.05 7.15 -16.86
N TYR A 92 10.52 6.05 -16.32
CA TYR A 92 9.35 6.06 -15.44
C TYR A 92 9.59 6.92 -14.18
N LYS A 93 10.73 6.73 -13.50
CA LYS A 93 11.14 7.56 -12.37
C LYS A 93 11.30 9.04 -12.76
N GLY A 94 11.85 9.32 -13.94
CA GLY A 94 11.91 10.68 -14.51
C GLY A 94 10.54 11.32 -14.76
N HIS A 95 9.54 10.55 -15.19
CA HIS A 95 8.15 11.03 -15.31
C HIS A 95 7.53 11.29 -13.92
N LEU A 96 7.80 10.43 -12.94
CA LEU A 96 7.35 10.64 -11.55
C LEU A 96 8.00 11.88 -10.91
N THR A 97 9.28 12.14 -11.16
CA THR A 97 9.97 13.37 -10.73
C THR A 97 9.33 14.62 -11.33
N GLN A 98 8.92 14.58 -12.61
CA GLN A 98 8.17 15.68 -13.23
C GLN A 98 6.78 15.86 -12.60
N LEU A 99 6.13 14.75 -12.22
CA LEU A 99 4.82 14.77 -11.57
C LEU A 99 4.85 15.42 -10.18
N ASN A 100 5.99 15.40 -9.46
CA ASN A 100 6.15 16.14 -8.21
C ASN A 100 5.81 17.63 -8.35
N GLY A 101 6.19 18.26 -9.46
CA GLY A 101 5.93 19.67 -9.74
C GLY A 101 4.48 20.00 -10.13
N LYS A 102 3.62 18.97 -10.31
CA LYS A 102 2.20 19.10 -10.64
C LYS A 102 1.26 18.91 -9.43
N ALA A 103 1.79 18.54 -8.27
CA ALA A 103 0.98 18.33 -7.06
C ALA A 103 1.04 19.54 -6.11
N VAL A 104 -0.04 19.73 -5.37
CA VAL A 104 -0.25 20.84 -4.44
C VAL A 104 -0.23 20.31 -3.02
N ARG A 105 0.47 21.01 -2.11
CA ARG A 105 0.52 20.61 -0.69
C ARG A 105 -0.84 20.87 -0.02
N TYR A 106 -1.33 19.94 0.79
CA TYR A 106 -2.71 19.91 1.29
C TYR A 106 -3.07 21.14 2.13
N ASP A 107 -2.15 21.62 2.97
CA ASP A 107 -2.30 22.87 3.74
C ASP A 107 -2.48 24.13 2.86
N ARG A 108 -2.00 24.11 1.61
CA ARG A 108 -2.17 25.17 0.60
C ARG A 108 -3.26 24.85 -0.42
N LEU A 109 -3.86 23.66 -0.34
CA LEU A 109 -4.85 23.20 -1.28
C LEU A 109 -6.10 24.08 -1.22
N HIS A 110 -6.50 24.56 -0.05
CA HIS A 110 -7.61 25.52 0.03
C HIS A 110 -7.26 26.87 -0.62
N GLU A 111 -6.03 27.37 -0.53
CA GLU A 111 -5.62 28.59 -1.24
C GLU A 111 -5.65 28.37 -2.77
N HIS A 112 -5.10 27.23 -3.22
CA HIS A 112 -5.09 26.80 -4.63
C HIS A 112 -6.51 26.56 -5.18
N ARG A 113 -7.41 25.97 -4.36
CA ARG A 113 -8.81 25.70 -4.71
C ARG A 113 -9.73 26.88 -4.50
N SER A 114 -9.40 27.86 -3.66
CA SER A 114 -10.14 29.13 -3.60
C SER A 114 -10.02 29.93 -4.90
N LEU A 115 -8.97 29.67 -5.69
CA LEU A 115 -8.83 30.14 -7.07
C LEU A 115 -9.62 29.29 -8.10
N ALA A 116 -10.17 28.13 -7.72
CA ALA A 116 -10.79 27.13 -8.63
C ALA A 116 -12.23 26.67 -8.28
N LYS A 117 -12.70 26.90 -7.04
CA LYS A 117 -14.06 26.77 -6.45
C LYS A 117 -14.77 25.38 -6.36
N GLU A 118 -15.11 25.04 -5.10
CA GLU A 118 -16.40 24.53 -4.56
C GLU A 118 -16.98 23.13 -4.97
N VAL A 119 -17.44 22.33 -3.96
CA VAL A 119 -18.31 21.11 -4.01
C VAL A 119 -17.66 19.77 -4.48
N GLU A 120 -17.67 18.62 -3.75
CA GLU A 120 -18.06 18.29 -2.34
C GLU A 120 -17.46 16.93 -1.81
N ALA A 121 -18.29 16.00 -1.27
CA ALA A 121 -18.06 14.87 -0.34
C ALA A 121 -19.29 13.89 -0.39
N GLU A 122 -19.44 12.72 0.28
CA GLU A 122 -18.64 11.59 0.83
C GLU A 122 -19.66 10.47 1.25
N GLU A 123 -19.27 9.20 1.49
CA GLU A 123 -19.74 8.28 2.58
C GLU A 123 -19.52 6.76 2.33
N THR A 124 -19.49 5.97 3.41
CA THR A 124 -19.13 4.53 3.49
C THR A 124 -20.09 3.71 4.38
N PRO A 125 -20.13 2.36 4.28
CA PRO A 125 -20.83 1.50 5.25
C PRO A 125 -19.95 0.48 6.01
N VAL A 126 -20.54 -0.06 7.08
CA VAL A 126 -19.96 -0.85 8.19
C VAL A 126 -19.89 -2.38 7.89
N PRO A 127 -18.97 -3.16 8.50
CA PRO A 127 -18.82 -4.60 8.27
C PRO A 127 -19.25 -5.53 9.43
N GLU A 128 -19.31 -6.84 9.13
CA GLU A 128 -19.79 -7.96 9.97
C GLU A 128 -18.71 -9.07 10.14
N PRO A 129 -18.90 -10.13 10.96
CA PRO A 129 -17.81 -10.78 11.69
C PRO A 129 -16.93 -11.85 10.98
N ARG A 130 -15.92 -12.30 11.75
CA ARG A 130 -14.66 -12.95 11.34
C ARG A 130 -14.78 -14.25 10.53
N THR A 131 -14.05 -14.28 9.42
CA THR A 131 -13.69 -15.48 8.61
C THR A 131 -12.15 -15.58 8.51
N LEU A 132 -11.58 -16.44 7.64
CA LEU A 132 -10.14 -16.44 7.32
C LEU A 132 -9.57 -15.04 7.02
N LYS A 133 -10.39 -14.20 6.34
CA LYS A 133 -10.07 -12.79 6.08
C LYS A 133 -9.81 -11.99 7.36
N GLY A 134 -10.52 -12.33 8.44
CA GLY A 134 -10.42 -11.68 9.74
C GLY A 134 -9.05 -11.84 10.41
N HIS A 135 -8.33 -12.96 10.20
CA HIS A 135 -6.98 -13.12 10.73
C HIS A 135 -5.99 -12.19 10.01
N VAL A 136 -6.01 -12.16 8.68
CA VAL A 136 -5.16 -11.25 7.89
C VAL A 136 -5.52 -9.78 8.13
N TYR A 137 -6.82 -9.47 8.24
CA TYR A 137 -7.31 -8.16 8.65
C TYR A 137 -6.78 -7.74 10.03
N ASN A 138 -6.88 -8.60 11.06
CA ASN A 138 -6.39 -8.29 12.40
C ASN A 138 -4.87 -7.99 12.36
N ALA A 139 -4.08 -8.80 11.65
CA ALA A 139 -2.65 -8.58 11.49
C ALA A 139 -2.34 -7.21 10.84
N PHE A 140 -3.05 -6.86 9.76
CA PHE A 140 -2.93 -5.56 9.11
C PHE A 140 -3.34 -4.41 10.04
N ALA A 141 -4.47 -4.55 10.75
CA ALA A 141 -4.96 -3.55 11.68
C ALA A 141 -3.98 -3.30 12.84
N VAL A 142 -3.36 -4.34 13.39
CA VAL A 142 -2.31 -4.22 14.42
C VAL A 142 -1.09 -3.47 13.88
N VAL A 143 -0.58 -3.85 12.71
CA VAL A 143 0.59 -3.19 12.08
C VAL A 143 0.34 -1.70 11.83
N VAL A 144 -0.87 -1.35 11.38
CA VAL A 144 -1.28 0.05 11.14
C VAL A 144 -1.47 0.83 12.45
N GLN A 145 -2.09 0.23 13.46
CA GLN A 145 -2.38 0.91 14.74
C GLN A 145 -1.12 1.10 15.58
N THR A 146 -0.26 0.09 15.66
CA THR A 146 0.97 0.13 16.46
C THR A 146 2.17 0.70 15.69
N ARG A 147 2.04 0.92 14.36
CA ARG A 147 3.10 1.33 13.45
C ARG A 147 4.34 0.43 13.58
N THR A 148 4.09 -0.88 13.56
CA THR A 148 5.13 -1.92 13.64
C THR A 148 6.20 -1.68 12.58
N PRO A 149 7.48 -1.44 12.96
CA PRO A 149 8.51 -1.09 12.00
C PRO A 149 8.73 -2.18 10.95
N VAL A 150 8.60 -1.80 9.68
CA VAL A 150 8.96 -2.62 8.52
C VAL A 150 10.06 -1.91 7.73
N GLU A 151 11.06 -2.65 7.23
CA GLU A 151 12.20 -2.03 6.56
C GLU A 151 11.79 -1.27 5.29
N GLY A 152 12.27 -0.02 5.21
CA GLY A 152 12.04 0.88 4.11
C GLY A 152 10.61 1.42 3.99
N TRP A 153 9.72 1.16 4.96
CA TRP A 153 8.34 1.67 4.94
C TRP A 153 8.24 3.15 5.37
N ASP A 154 7.34 3.89 4.73
CA ASP A 154 6.92 5.24 5.12
C ASP A 154 5.39 5.34 5.38
N GLU A 155 4.90 6.54 5.70
CA GLU A 155 3.49 6.82 5.99
C GLU A 155 2.49 6.33 4.92
N ASN A 156 2.92 6.26 3.66
CA ASN A 156 2.09 5.74 2.57
C ASN A 156 1.95 4.23 2.63
N ASP A 157 2.94 3.52 3.16
CA ASP A 157 2.94 2.07 3.24
C ASP A 157 1.99 1.58 4.33
N TYR A 158 1.95 2.25 5.49
CA TYR A 158 0.94 1.98 6.51
C TYR A 158 -0.48 2.33 6.02
N ALA A 159 -0.66 3.44 5.29
CA ALA A 159 -1.95 3.77 4.67
C ALA A 159 -2.36 2.73 3.61
N TYR A 160 -1.41 2.18 2.85
CA TYR A 160 -1.64 1.09 1.89
C TYR A 160 -2.19 -0.15 2.58
N ILE A 161 -1.59 -0.55 3.71
CA ILE A 161 -2.09 -1.67 4.52
C ILE A 161 -3.47 -1.38 5.12
N ALA A 162 -3.73 -0.15 5.59
CA ALA A 162 -5.04 0.23 6.12
C ALA A 162 -6.14 0.09 5.07
N GLU A 163 -5.88 0.53 3.83
CA GLU A 163 -6.79 0.36 2.70
C GLU A 163 -6.94 -1.11 2.29
N LEU A 164 -5.87 -1.92 2.29
CA LEU A 164 -5.99 -3.36 2.04
C LEU A 164 -6.83 -4.06 3.12
N ALA A 165 -6.70 -3.66 4.39
CA ALA A 165 -7.51 -4.17 5.49
C ALA A 165 -8.99 -3.86 5.27
N HIS A 166 -9.33 -2.58 5.03
CA HIS A 166 -10.70 -2.19 4.72
C HIS A 166 -11.26 -2.91 3.48
N ALA A 167 -10.44 -3.15 2.45
CA ALA A 167 -10.86 -3.85 1.24
C ALA A 167 -11.08 -5.36 1.44
N LEU A 168 -10.28 -6.01 2.28
CA LEU A 168 -10.52 -7.40 2.71
C LEU A 168 -11.84 -7.52 3.48
N GLU A 169 -12.05 -6.59 4.41
CA GLU A 169 -13.17 -6.50 5.34
C GLU A 169 -14.50 -6.23 4.62
N ASN A 170 -14.55 -5.21 3.76
CA ASN A 170 -15.73 -4.91 2.93
C ASN A 170 -15.90 -5.85 1.72
N GLY A 171 -14.92 -6.74 1.49
CA GLY A 171 -14.97 -7.78 0.47
C GLY A 171 -14.63 -7.35 -0.96
N THR A 172 -14.26 -6.08 -1.20
CA THR A 172 -13.79 -5.62 -2.52
C THR A 172 -12.45 -6.24 -2.92
N LEU A 173 -11.62 -6.64 -1.96
CA LEU A 173 -10.42 -7.44 -2.18
C LEU A 173 -10.66 -8.90 -1.73
N PRO A 174 -10.62 -9.89 -2.65
CA PRO A 174 -10.66 -11.29 -2.27
C PRO A 174 -9.33 -11.72 -1.66
N LEU A 175 -9.35 -12.51 -0.58
CA LEU A 175 -8.14 -13.01 0.09
C LEU A 175 -7.18 -13.71 -0.88
N SER A 176 -7.70 -14.42 -1.89
CA SER A 176 -6.92 -15.08 -2.94
C SER A 176 -6.06 -14.14 -3.80
N ALA A 177 -6.32 -12.83 -3.80
CA ALA A 177 -5.41 -11.85 -4.41
C ALA A 177 -4.09 -11.76 -3.64
N LEU A 178 -4.14 -11.82 -2.30
CA LEU A 178 -2.99 -11.70 -1.40
C LEU A 178 -2.20 -13.00 -1.21
N ILE A 179 -2.83 -14.16 -1.43
CA ILE A 179 -2.14 -15.45 -1.37
C ILE A 179 -1.15 -15.56 -2.54
N TRP A 180 0.08 -15.98 -2.26
CA TRP A 180 1.06 -16.24 -3.32
C TRP A 180 0.74 -17.52 -4.09
N ASP A 181 0.86 -17.45 -5.42
CA ASP A 181 0.69 -18.58 -6.33
C ASP A 181 1.68 -18.50 -7.50
N GLU A 182 2.28 -19.64 -7.86
CA GLU A 182 3.32 -19.74 -8.89
C GLU A 182 2.82 -19.34 -10.29
N LYS A 183 1.51 -19.42 -10.56
CA LYS A 183 0.90 -19.01 -11.84
C LYS A 183 0.39 -17.57 -11.81
N ALA A 184 -0.17 -17.13 -10.69
CA ALA A 184 -0.61 -15.73 -10.52
C ALA A 184 0.58 -14.76 -10.33
N GLY A 185 1.73 -15.27 -9.92
CA GLY A 185 3.00 -14.55 -9.87
C GLY A 185 3.06 -13.44 -8.80
N TRP A 186 3.95 -12.48 -9.05
CA TRP A 186 4.12 -11.30 -8.21
C TRP A 186 2.96 -10.30 -8.41
N SER A 187 2.52 -9.69 -7.31
CA SER A 187 1.71 -8.47 -7.31
C SER A 187 2.11 -7.61 -6.11
N LYS A 188 1.82 -6.31 -6.15
CA LYS A 188 2.22 -5.37 -5.11
C LYS A 188 1.52 -5.66 -3.79
N GLU A 189 0.23 -5.92 -3.84
CA GLU A 189 -0.62 -6.27 -2.69
C GLU A 189 -0.08 -7.52 -1.98
N ARG A 190 0.43 -8.52 -2.73
CA ARG A 190 1.09 -9.70 -2.15
C ARG A 190 2.36 -9.35 -1.39
N VAL A 191 3.23 -8.48 -1.94
CA VAL A 191 4.45 -8.04 -1.23
C VAL A 191 4.09 -7.33 0.06
N PHE A 192 3.19 -6.35 -0.01
CA PHE A 192 2.78 -5.57 1.15
C PHE A 192 2.08 -6.45 2.22
N ALA A 193 1.25 -7.40 1.80
CA ALA A 193 0.66 -8.39 2.70
C ALA A 193 1.70 -9.29 3.38
N ALA A 194 2.70 -9.75 2.63
CA ALA A 194 3.78 -10.58 3.14
C ALA A 194 4.66 -9.82 4.15
N ASP A 195 5.09 -8.60 3.80
CA ASP A 195 5.82 -7.68 4.68
C ASP A 195 5.05 -7.43 6.00
N ALA A 196 3.76 -7.07 5.90
CA ALA A 196 2.90 -6.76 7.05
C ALA A 196 2.76 -7.95 8.00
N VAL A 197 2.37 -9.11 7.46
CA VAL A 197 2.17 -10.33 8.27
C VAL A 197 3.49 -10.78 8.88
N THR A 198 4.61 -10.67 8.17
CA THR A 198 5.92 -11.09 8.71
C THR A 198 6.36 -10.19 9.87
N ALA A 199 6.18 -8.88 9.76
CA ALA A 199 6.48 -7.95 10.85
C ALA A 199 5.55 -8.14 12.06
N HIS A 200 4.25 -8.40 11.83
CA HIS A 200 3.31 -8.74 12.91
C HIS A 200 3.72 -10.02 13.65
N VAL A 201 4.05 -11.08 12.90
CA VAL A 201 4.52 -12.35 13.47
C VAL A 201 5.81 -12.15 14.28
N ALA A 202 6.78 -11.39 13.77
CA ALA A 202 8.02 -11.11 14.49
C ALA A 202 7.79 -10.31 15.78
N GLN A 203 6.83 -9.38 15.79
CA GLN A 203 6.41 -8.64 16.97
C GLN A 203 5.73 -9.53 18.02
N GLU A 204 4.84 -10.43 17.60
CA GLU A 204 4.15 -11.36 18.50
C GLU A 204 5.08 -12.46 19.04
N ASP A 205 5.98 -13.00 18.22
CA ASP A 205 7.06 -13.91 18.66
C ASP A 205 7.90 -13.28 19.78
N GLU A 206 8.24 -12.00 19.64
CA GLU A 206 8.99 -11.22 20.63
C GLU A 206 8.15 -10.81 21.86
N ARG A 207 6.82 -10.71 21.71
CA ARG A 207 5.88 -10.53 22.83
C ARG A 207 5.81 -11.80 23.67
N GLY A 208 5.62 -12.96 23.05
CA GLY A 208 5.59 -14.26 23.73
C GLY A 208 6.85 -14.53 24.54
N ARG A 209 8.04 -14.32 23.95
CA ARG A 209 9.32 -14.52 24.66
C ARG A 209 9.48 -13.66 25.92
N LYS A 210 8.76 -12.53 26.01
CA LYS A 210 8.78 -11.62 27.16
C LYS A 210 7.77 -11.98 28.24
N THR A 211 6.73 -12.76 27.93
CA THR A 211 5.78 -13.21 28.96
C THR A 211 6.41 -14.27 29.85
N GLY A 212 7.24 -15.15 29.27
CA GLY A 212 7.85 -16.28 29.98
C GLY A 212 6.85 -17.38 30.34
N ASP A 213 5.67 -17.36 29.70
CA ASP A 213 4.61 -18.35 29.82
C ASP A 213 4.65 -19.27 28.59
N ASP A 214 4.93 -20.55 28.81
CA ASP A 214 5.07 -21.56 27.75
C ASP A 214 3.73 -21.82 27.02
N ASP A 215 2.59 -21.70 27.72
CA ASP A 215 1.26 -21.91 27.13
C ASP A 215 0.89 -20.70 26.24
N GLU A 216 1.09 -19.47 26.71
CA GLU A 216 0.87 -18.26 25.90
C GLU A 216 1.81 -18.22 24.68
N GLN A 217 3.07 -18.62 24.86
CA GLN A 217 4.03 -18.74 23.76
C GLN A 217 3.61 -19.80 22.73
N ALA A 218 3.00 -20.90 23.15
CA ALA A 218 2.49 -21.94 22.25
C ALA A 218 1.29 -21.45 21.42
N ASP A 219 0.35 -20.73 22.03
CA ASP A 219 -0.79 -20.12 21.33
C ASP A 219 -0.34 -19.09 20.28
N ILE A 220 0.59 -18.20 20.65
CA ILE A 220 1.22 -17.25 19.72
C ILE A 220 1.87 -17.96 18.53
N ASN A 221 2.65 -19.03 18.80
CA ASN A 221 3.31 -19.80 17.75
C ASN A 221 2.30 -20.45 16.78
N ASN A 222 1.17 -20.93 17.29
CA ASN A 222 0.09 -21.53 16.48
C ASN A 222 -0.58 -20.50 15.57
N ASP A 223 -0.96 -19.34 16.11
CA ASP A 223 -1.55 -18.24 15.33
C ASP A 223 -0.57 -17.70 14.26
N ASN A 224 0.70 -17.55 14.62
CA ASN A 224 1.76 -17.10 13.72
C ASN A 224 2.04 -18.11 12.59
N ALA A 225 2.03 -19.41 12.89
CA ALA A 225 2.12 -20.46 11.88
C ALA A 225 0.89 -20.45 10.94
N TYR A 226 -0.31 -20.24 11.47
CA TYR A 226 -1.55 -20.17 10.71
C TYR A 226 -1.57 -18.97 9.74
N LEU A 227 -1.14 -17.78 10.20
CA LEU A 227 -1.00 -16.59 9.35
C LEU A 227 0.01 -16.79 8.21
N ARG A 228 1.17 -17.39 8.50
CA ARG A 228 2.19 -17.73 7.47
C ARG A 228 1.64 -18.70 6.42
N GLU A 229 0.83 -19.69 6.82
CA GLU A 229 0.23 -20.65 5.90
C GLU A 229 -0.87 -20.03 5.03
N ILE A 230 -1.73 -19.15 5.59
CA ILE A 230 -2.79 -18.45 4.83
C ILE A 230 -2.20 -17.73 3.59
N LEU A 231 -1.09 -17.01 3.75
CA LEU A 231 -0.43 -16.29 2.65
C LEU A 231 0.64 -17.14 1.91
N ARG A 232 0.87 -18.39 2.33
CA ARG A 232 1.90 -19.32 1.83
C ARG A 232 3.33 -18.76 1.93
N LEU A 233 3.64 -18.04 3.00
CA LEU A 233 4.98 -17.48 3.25
C LEU A 233 6.00 -18.57 3.58
N SER A 234 5.56 -19.72 4.12
CA SER A 234 6.40 -20.89 4.40
C SER A 234 6.82 -21.70 3.16
N ASN A 235 6.34 -21.35 1.95
CA ASN A 235 6.67 -22.08 0.73
C ASN A 235 8.05 -21.65 0.20
N ALA A 236 9.01 -22.58 0.13
CA ALA A 236 10.38 -22.32 -0.33
C ALA A 236 10.50 -21.81 -1.80
N LYS A 237 9.44 -21.91 -2.61
CA LYS A 237 9.37 -21.28 -3.94
C LYS A 237 8.84 -19.85 -3.93
N ASN A 238 8.23 -19.40 -2.84
CA ASN A 238 7.65 -18.07 -2.73
C ASN A 238 8.81 -17.05 -2.61
N PRO A 239 9.00 -16.13 -3.57
CA PRO A 239 10.06 -15.12 -3.49
C PRO A 239 9.84 -14.15 -2.32
N LEU A 240 8.64 -14.13 -1.72
CA LEU A 240 8.29 -13.34 -0.55
C LEU A 240 8.58 -14.07 0.79
N ALA A 241 9.10 -15.30 0.75
CA ALA A 241 9.43 -16.07 1.96
C ALA A 241 10.63 -15.51 2.76
N HIS A 242 11.39 -14.56 2.19
CA HIS A 242 12.68 -14.09 2.70
C HIS A 242 12.60 -12.81 3.55
N VAL A 243 11.43 -12.45 4.07
CA VAL A 243 11.23 -11.28 4.96
C VAL A 243 11.29 -11.69 6.45
N ALA A 244 11.42 -12.99 6.76
CA ALA A 244 11.37 -13.58 8.10
C ALA A 244 12.77 -13.92 8.65
#